data_AF-A0A957FGW6-F1
#
_entry.id   AF-A0A957FGW6-F1
#
_cell.length_a   1.000
_cell.length_b   1.000
_cell.length_c   1.000
_cell.angle_alpha   90.00
_cell.angle_beta   90.00
_cell.angle_gamma   90.00
#
_symmetry.space_group_name_H-M   'P 1'
#
loop_
_entity.id
_entity.type
_entity.pdbx_description
1 polymer ?
#
loop_
_entity_poly.entity_id
_entity_poly.type
_entity_poly.pdbx_seq_one_letter_code
_entity_poly.pdbx_strand_id
1 'polypeptide(L)'
;MEESKMKVCQVTDAGGIDDRSFNATAWKGALRAQDELGVEAKYLESQQQTDYERNINAFLEDDCDLIVTVGFLLGDATAAAADANPDQKFTIVDSSYDPVKENVLGLLFATDQAGFLAGYAAAGVSQTGKV
;
A
#
# COMPACT_ATOMS: atom_id res chain seq x y z
N MET A 1 31.57 -2.91 10.77
CA MET A 1 30.22 -2.76 11.35
C MET A 1 29.28 -2.91 10.17
N GLU A 2 28.46 -3.94 10.15
CA GLU A 2 27.45 -4.12 9.11
C GLU A 2 26.44 -2.96 9.28
N GLU A 3 26.25 -2.13 8.27
CA GLU A 3 25.18 -1.13 8.30
C GLU A 3 23.84 -1.87 8.37
N SER A 4 23.02 -1.57 9.38
CA SER A 4 21.67 -2.10 9.47
C SER A 4 20.88 -1.62 8.26
N LYS A 5 20.39 -2.56 7.44
CA LYS A 5 19.51 -2.24 6.32
C LYS A 5 18.17 -1.76 6.86
N MET A 6 17.64 -0.69 6.26
CA MET A 6 16.28 -0.22 6.55
C MET A 6 15.28 -1.30 6.16
N LYS A 7 14.32 -1.62 7.03
CA LYS A 7 13.25 -2.60 6.77
C LYS A 7 11.98 -1.92 6.26
N VAL A 8 11.56 -2.29 5.05
CA VAL A 8 10.31 -1.83 4.42
C VAL A 8 9.34 -3.01 4.40
N CYS A 9 8.23 -2.88 5.11
CA CYS A 9 7.30 -3.98 5.36
C CYS A 9 5.92 -3.68 4.79
N GLN A 10 5.48 -4.46 3.81
CA GLN A 10 4.22 -4.27 3.09
C GLN A 10 3.10 -5.15 3.65
N VAL A 11 1.96 -4.56 4.02
CA VAL A 11 0.72 -5.29 4.30
C VAL A 11 -0.22 -5.13 3.11
N THR A 12 -0.61 -6.24 2.48
CA THR A 12 -1.61 -6.22 1.39
C THR A 12 -3.02 -6.15 1.95
N ASP A 13 -3.95 -5.60 1.18
CA ASP A 13 -5.37 -5.89 1.36
C ASP A 13 -5.69 -7.31 0.83
N ALA A 14 -6.98 -7.60 0.63
CA ALA A 14 -7.41 -8.88 0.10
C ALA A 14 -6.96 -9.07 -1.36
N GLY A 15 -6.27 -10.18 -1.64
CA GLY A 15 -5.82 -10.55 -3.00
C GLY A 15 -4.36 -11.00 -3.08
N GLY A 16 -3.53 -10.58 -2.13
CA GLY A 16 -2.13 -10.98 -2.02
C GLY A 16 -1.23 -10.39 -3.11
N ILE A 17 0.08 -10.63 -3.03
CA ILE A 17 1.09 -10.07 -3.94
C ILE A 17 1.05 -10.68 -5.35
N ASP A 18 0.33 -11.79 -5.53
CA ASP A 18 0.15 -12.48 -6.82
C ASP A 18 -1.14 -12.04 -7.56
N ASP A 19 -1.79 -10.95 -7.13
CA ASP A 19 -3.02 -10.41 -7.74
C ASP A 19 -2.86 -9.90 -9.18
N ARG A 20 -1.63 -9.91 -9.70
CA ARG A 20 -1.23 -9.44 -11.05
C ARG A 20 -1.59 -7.97 -11.33
N SER A 21 -1.87 -7.19 -10.29
CA SER A 21 -2.36 -5.84 -10.40
C SER A 21 -1.85 -4.98 -9.25
N PHE A 22 -2.69 -4.70 -8.25
CA PHE A 22 -2.52 -3.60 -7.32
C PHE A 22 -1.44 -3.92 -6.28
N ASN A 23 -1.58 -5.03 -5.57
CA ASN A 23 -0.64 -5.50 -4.56
C ASN A 23 0.69 -5.94 -5.20
N ALA A 24 0.63 -6.60 -6.36
CA ALA A 24 1.81 -6.98 -7.12
C ALA A 24 2.65 -5.76 -7.55
N THR A 25 1.98 -4.67 -7.95
CA THR A 25 2.66 -3.43 -8.36
C THR A 25 3.32 -2.73 -7.18
N ALA A 26 2.64 -2.67 -6.03
CA ALA A 26 3.24 -2.17 -4.79
C ALA A 26 4.47 -2.99 -4.39
N TRP A 27 4.37 -4.32 -4.43
CA TRP A 27 5.47 -5.22 -4.07
C TRP A 27 6.67 -5.08 -5.01
N LYS A 28 6.42 -4.94 -6.32
CA LYS A 28 7.47 -4.63 -7.29
C LYS A 28 8.21 -3.32 -6.95
N GLY A 29 7.49 -2.32 -6.42
CA GLY A 29 8.09 -1.08 -5.92
C GLY A 29 9.04 -1.33 -4.75
N ALA A 30 8.63 -2.14 -3.77
CA ALA A 30 9.47 -2.52 -2.63
C ALA A 30 10.71 -3.32 -3.05
N LEU A 31 10.57 -4.28 -3.98
CA LEU A 31 11.69 -5.03 -4.54
C LEU A 31 12.67 -4.12 -5.29
N ARG A 32 12.17 -3.16 -6.07
CA ARG A 32 13.04 -2.18 -6.73
C ARG A 32 13.79 -1.32 -5.71
N ALA A 33 13.14 -0.92 -4.61
CA ALA A 33 13.81 -0.20 -3.54
C ALA A 33 14.90 -1.05 -2.87
N GLN A 34 14.66 -2.35 -2.68
CA GLN A 34 15.66 -3.28 -2.19
C GLN A 34 16.88 -3.34 -3.12
N ASP A 35 16.67 -3.41 -4.43
CA ASP A 35 17.74 -3.47 -5.42
C ASP A 35 18.51 -2.14 -5.56
N GLU A 36 17.81 -1.01 -5.57
CA GLU A 36 18.39 0.31 -5.84
C GLU A 36 18.90 1.03 -4.59
N LEU A 37 18.26 0.82 -3.44
CA LEU A 37 18.51 1.55 -2.19
C LEU A 37 19.09 0.66 -1.08
N GLY A 38 19.15 -0.66 -1.29
CA GLY A 38 19.75 -1.59 -0.33
C GLY A 38 18.90 -1.86 0.92
N VAL A 39 17.60 -1.54 0.89
CA VAL A 39 16.65 -1.85 1.96
C VAL A 39 16.35 -3.35 2.03
N GLU A 40 15.86 -3.83 3.16
CA GLU A 40 15.25 -5.15 3.29
C GLU A 40 13.73 -5.03 3.07
N ALA A 41 13.18 -5.76 2.11
CA ALA A 41 11.74 -5.76 1.86
C ALA A 41 11.07 -7.02 2.43
N LYS A 42 9.98 -6.85 3.18
CA LYS A 42 9.11 -7.94 3.69
C LYS A 42 7.65 -7.68 3.32
N TYR A 43 6.84 -8.73 3.30
CA TYR A 43 5.40 -8.59 3.10
C TYR A 43 4.59 -9.56 3.98
N LEU A 44 3.37 -9.15 4.31
CA LEU A 44 2.34 -9.99 4.90
C LEU A 44 1.05 -9.82 4.09
N GLU A 45 0.46 -10.96 3.74
CA GLU A 45 -0.79 -10.97 2.99
C GLU A 45 -1.99 -11.06 3.92
N SER A 46 -3.01 -10.27 3.60
CA SER A 46 -4.31 -10.36 4.28
C SER A 46 -5.27 -11.19 3.45
N GLN A 47 -5.95 -12.16 4.07
CA GLN A 47 -6.98 -12.97 3.42
C GLN A 47 -8.38 -12.37 3.65
N GLN A 48 -8.54 -11.67 4.76
CA GLN A 48 -9.77 -11.02 5.17
C GLN A 48 -9.48 -9.77 6.01
N GLN A 49 -10.48 -8.90 6.18
CA GLN A 49 -10.31 -7.62 6.88
C GLN A 49 -9.84 -7.76 8.34
N THR A 50 -10.19 -8.86 9.01
CA THR A 50 -9.73 -9.11 10.39
C THR A 50 -8.26 -9.48 10.49
N ASP A 51 -7.55 -9.69 9.37
CA ASP A 51 -6.10 -9.88 9.36
C ASP A 51 -5.33 -8.55 9.44
N TYR A 52 -5.96 -7.42 9.09
CA TYR A 52 -5.27 -6.15 8.85
C TYR A 52 -4.52 -5.64 10.08
N GLU A 53 -5.23 -5.50 11.21
CA GLU A 53 -4.63 -5.03 12.46
C GLU A 53 -3.54 -5.99 12.94
N ARG A 54 -3.80 -7.30 12.88
CA ARG A 54 -2.81 -8.32 13.25
C ARG A 54 -1.54 -8.21 12.41
N ASN A 55 -1.67 -8.05 11.10
CA ASN A 55 -0.52 -7.99 10.19
C ASN A 55 0.28 -6.69 10.39
N ILE A 56 -0.39 -5.56 10.63
CA ILE A 56 0.29 -4.30 10.97
C ILE A 56 1.05 -4.44 12.30
N ASN A 57 0.41 -5.01 13.33
CA ASN A 57 1.04 -5.22 14.64
C ASN A 57 2.24 -6.17 14.56
N ALA A 58 2.17 -7.22 13.74
CA ALA A 58 3.31 -8.11 13.51
C ALA A 58 4.54 -7.36 12.95
N PHE A 59 4.34 -6.34 12.11
CA PHE A 59 5.44 -5.52 11.60
C PHE A 59 5.91 -4.41 12.53
N LEU A 60 5.04 -3.94 13.42
CA LEU A 60 5.47 -3.12 14.56
C LEU A 60 6.39 -3.93 15.48
N GLU A 61 6.04 -5.19 15.77
CA GLU A 61 6.83 -6.10 16.60
C GLU A 61 8.14 -6.56 15.93
N ASP A 62 8.20 -6.61 14.61
CA ASP A 62 9.41 -6.95 13.83
C ASP A 62 10.36 -5.74 13.61
N ASP A 63 10.08 -4.62 14.27
CA ASP A 63 10.83 -3.37 14.20
C ASP A 63 11.05 -2.89 12.75
N CYS A 64 9.98 -2.85 11.96
CA CYS A 64 10.03 -2.34 10.58
C CYS A 64 10.18 -0.81 10.57
N ASP A 65 11.21 -0.28 9.89
CA ASP A 65 11.44 1.17 9.79
C ASP A 65 10.33 1.91 9.02
N LEU A 66 9.70 1.25 8.05
CA LEU A 66 8.56 1.76 7.30
C LEU A 66 7.53 0.64 7.09
N ILE A 67 6.28 0.91 7.47
CA ILE A 67 5.15 0.03 7.18
C ILE A 67 4.33 0.62 6.02
N VAL A 68 4.18 -0.17 4.95
CA VAL A 68 3.44 0.18 3.73
C VAL A 68 2.13 -0.57 3.74
N THR A 69 0.99 0.10 3.91
CA THR A 69 -0.33 -0.55 3.80
C THR A 69 -0.94 -0.29 2.43
N VAL A 70 -1.39 -1.35 1.76
CA VAL A 70 -1.79 -1.29 0.35
C VAL A 70 -3.28 -1.51 0.21
N GLY A 71 -4.03 -0.44 -0.01
CA GLY A 71 -5.46 -0.47 -0.31
C GLY A 71 -6.30 0.33 0.67
N PHE A 72 -7.38 0.91 0.15
CA PHE A 72 -8.31 1.74 0.91
C PHE A 72 -8.85 1.06 2.19
N LEU A 73 -9.12 -0.26 2.13
CA LEU A 73 -9.70 -1.01 3.25
C LEU A 73 -8.78 -1.14 4.47
N LEU A 74 -7.48 -0.90 4.31
CA LEU A 74 -6.51 -0.83 5.41
C LEU A 74 -6.52 0.53 6.13
N GLY A 75 -7.28 1.50 5.64
CA GLY A 75 -7.30 2.88 6.12
C GLY A 75 -7.51 3.01 7.62
N ASP A 76 -8.56 2.39 8.17
CA ASP A 76 -8.89 2.50 9.59
C ASP A 76 -7.85 1.81 10.49
N ALA A 77 -7.39 0.62 10.09
CA ALA A 77 -6.38 -0.14 10.84
C ALA A 77 -5.03 0.60 10.84
N THR A 78 -4.64 1.18 9.70
CA THR A 78 -3.42 1.99 9.58
C THR A 78 -3.52 3.26 10.43
N ALA A 79 -4.68 3.93 10.42
CA ALA A 79 -4.90 5.12 11.24
C ALA A 79 -4.77 4.82 12.73
N ALA A 80 -5.41 3.75 13.20
CA ALA A 80 -5.34 3.31 14.59
C ALA A 80 -3.91 2.95 15.02
N ALA A 81 -3.18 2.22 14.18
CA ALA A 81 -1.78 1.86 14.43
C ALA A 81 -0.87 3.10 14.45
N ALA A 82 -1.08 4.05 13.53
CA ALA A 82 -0.33 5.29 13.48
C ALA A 82 -0.56 6.18 14.71
N ASP A 83 -1.81 6.28 15.18
CA ASP A 83 -2.15 7.06 16.38
C ASP A 83 -1.56 6.42 17.65
N ALA A 84 -1.47 5.09 17.70
CA ALA A 84 -0.87 4.36 18.82
C ALA A 84 0.67 4.39 18.81
N ASN A 85 1.30 4.61 17.65
CA ASN A 85 2.75 4.53 17.45
C ASN A 85 3.27 5.78 16.73
N PRO A 86 3.32 6.95 17.40
CA PRO A 86 3.65 8.23 16.75
C PRO A 86 5.05 8.28 16.14
N ASP A 87 6.00 7.47 16.64
CA ASP A 87 7.36 7.40 16.13
C ASP A 87 7.52 6.43 14.94
N GLN A 88 6.54 5.54 14.72
CA GLN A 88 6.54 4.62 13.58
C GLN A 88 6.15 5.35 12.30
N LYS A 89 6.90 5.13 11.23
CA LYS A 89 6.57 5.66 9.90
C LYS A 89 5.65 4.71 9.14
N PHE A 90 4.61 5.29 8.57
CA PHE A 90 3.68 4.60 7.68
C PHE A 90 3.58 5.30 6.34
N THR A 91 3.23 4.54 5.33
CA THR A 91 2.63 5.07 4.10
C THR A 91 1.46 4.19 3.69
N ILE A 92 0.41 4.80 3.13
CA ILE A 92 -0.80 4.10 2.71
C ILE A 92 -1.09 4.37 1.24
N VAL A 93 -1.29 3.30 0.47
CA VAL A 93 -1.67 3.35 -0.95
C VAL A 93 -3.19 3.42 -1.07
N ASP A 94 -3.68 4.32 -1.93
CA ASP A 94 -5.10 4.50 -2.25
C ASP A 94 -5.94 5.04 -1.07
N SER A 95 -5.28 5.73 -0.12
CA SER A 95 -5.95 6.42 0.97
C SER A 95 -5.12 7.60 1.49
N SER A 96 -5.77 8.48 2.26
CA SER A 96 -5.17 9.62 2.96
C SER A 96 -6.07 10.06 4.11
N TYR A 97 -5.54 10.85 5.04
CA TYR A 97 -6.29 11.33 6.21
C TYR A 97 -6.44 12.85 6.22
N ASP A 98 -7.58 13.32 6.73
CA ASP A 98 -7.85 14.72 7.04
C ASP A 98 -8.45 14.80 8.47
N PRO A 99 -7.76 15.42 9.44
CA PRO A 99 -6.45 16.05 9.31
C PRO A 99 -5.33 15.05 8.98
N VAL A 100 -4.28 15.54 8.34
CA VAL A 100 -3.10 14.74 8.00
C VAL A 100 -2.45 14.21 9.28
N LYS A 101 -2.11 12.92 9.28
CA LYS A 101 -1.31 12.29 10.33
C LYS A 101 0.16 12.48 10.01
N GLU A 102 0.92 13.05 10.95
CA GLU A 102 2.32 13.45 10.70
C GLU A 102 3.23 12.27 10.36
N ASN A 103 2.93 11.09 10.89
CA ASN A 103 3.68 9.86 10.68
C ASN A 103 3.12 8.97 9.55
N VAL A 104 2.15 9.47 8.77
CA VAL A 104 1.59 8.74 7.63
C VAL A 104 1.63 9.53 6.33
N LEU A 105 2.32 8.99 5.31
CA LEU A 105 2.26 9.51 3.95
C LEU A 105 1.15 8.81 3.15
N GLY A 106 0.09 9.54 2.80
CA GLY A 106 -0.96 9.05 1.90
C GLY A 106 -0.56 9.13 0.42
N LEU A 107 -0.80 8.07 -0.33
CA LEU A 107 -0.51 7.96 -1.77
C LEU A 107 -1.83 7.81 -2.54
N LEU A 108 -2.40 8.94 -2.96
CA LEU A 108 -3.61 9.00 -3.78
C LEU A 108 -3.27 9.07 -5.27
N PHE A 109 -4.20 8.58 -6.09
CA PHE A 109 -4.10 8.63 -7.55
C PHE A 109 -5.36 9.26 -8.15
N ALA A 110 -5.20 10.11 -9.16
CA ALA A 110 -6.31 10.69 -9.92
C ALA A 110 -6.87 9.67 -10.94
N THR A 111 -7.46 8.59 -10.42
CA THR A 111 -7.94 7.46 -11.22
C THR A 111 -9.10 7.83 -12.13
N ASP A 112 -9.84 8.90 -11.81
CA ASP A 112 -10.88 9.51 -12.63
C ASP A 112 -10.32 10.01 -13.98
N GLN A 113 -9.12 10.60 -14.00
CA GLN A 113 -8.49 11.10 -15.23
C GLN A 113 -8.13 9.96 -16.19
N ALA A 114 -7.56 8.88 -15.65
CA ALA A 114 -7.26 7.68 -16.43
C ALA A 114 -8.54 6.97 -16.89
N GLY A 115 -9.53 6.86 -16.00
CA GLY A 115 -10.83 6.24 -16.28
C GLY A 115 -11.60 6.97 -17.38
N PHE A 116 -11.53 8.30 -17.42
CA PHE A 116 -12.15 9.11 -18.49
C PHE A 116 -11.56 8.76 -19.87
N LEU A 117 -10.24 8.71 -19.99
CA LEU A 117 -9.57 8.37 -21.25
C LEU A 117 -9.87 6.93 -21.69
N ALA A 118 -9.91 5.99 -20.74
CA ALA A 118 -10.30 4.60 -21.00
C ALA A 118 -11.76 4.53 -21.51
N GLY A 119 -12.68 5.26 -20.88
CA GLY A 119 -14.08 5.35 -21.30
C GLY A 119 -14.25 5.97 -22.69
N TYR A 120 -13.51 7.03 -23.00
CA TYR A 120 -13.50 7.65 -24.32
C TYR A 120 -13.07 6.66 -25.42
N ALA A 121 -11.96 5.96 -25.19
CA ALA A 121 -11.46 4.95 -26.12
C ALA A 121 -12.46 3.79 -26.28
N ALA A 122 -13.04 3.30 -25.17
CA ALA A 122 -14.04 2.23 -25.19
C ALA A 122 -15.29 2.61 -26.01
N ALA A 123 -15.78 3.85 -25.84
CA ALA A 123 -16.88 4.37 -26.65
C ALA A 123 -16.51 4.45 -28.14
N GLY A 124 -15.29 4.87 -28.47
CA GLY A 124 -14.81 5.00 -29.85
C GLY A 124 -14.66 3.67 -30.60
N VAL A 125 -14.40 2.56 -29.90
CA VAL A 125 -14.27 1.22 -30.51
C VAL A 125 -15.54 0.37 -30.42
N SER A 126 -16.55 0.82 -29.66
CA SER A 126 -17.78 0.06 -29.43
C SER A 126 -18.61 -0.06 -30.72
N GLN A 127 -18.98 -1.28 -31.08
CA GLN A 127 -19.88 -1.57 -32.21
C GLN A 127 -21.35 -1.65 -31.77
N THR A 128 -21.61 -1.73 -30.46
CA THR A 128 -22.96 -1.90 -29.90
C THR A 128 -23.58 -0.58 -29.44
N GLY A 129 -22.79 0.50 -29.43
CA GLY A 129 -23.21 1.81 -28.92
C GLY A 129 -23.36 1.85 -27.39
N LYS A 130 -22.83 0.86 -26.67
CA LYS A 130 -22.82 0.78 -25.20
C LYS A 130 -21.40 0.55 -24.69
N VAL A 131 -21.09 1.09 -23.51
CA VAL A 131 -19.84 0.94 -22.74
C VAL A 131 -20.20 0.48 -21.34
#